data_AF-A0A8C1RHY5-F1
#
_entry.id   AF-A0A8C1RHY5-F1
#
_cell.length_a   1.000
_cell.length_b   1.000
_cell.length_c   1.000
_cell.angle_alpha   90.00
_cell.angle_beta   90.00
_cell.angle_gamma   90.00
#
_symmetry.space_group_name_H-M   'P 1'
#
loop_
_entity.id
_entity.type
_entity.pdbx_description
1 polymer ?
#
loop_
_entity_poly.entity_id
_entity_poly.type
_entity_poly.pdbx_seq_one_letter_code
_entity_poly.pdbx_strand_id
1 'polypeptide(L)'
;MSQDRLQLQLDAEGVYECSDTGLVFEVSQRVKITYCVLSWSKFSTYLTGSWKFAGPIFDVDCDPSILKSVQFPHSLCLAADKDNEVKFSVLHVKNSRGLIEPSADHSGSHVRWNVSSLSPVGPIVQTSKSAEHHGVVQVFKEVGHENSFSFRVYLAGNNCSDIKDIRRAVRRANTCKNNKRYIQVDKPPTCMLEENRRYRLISEPMGHITPEDMLFSPVIVEVKGYFEVFFEESPPFKLSLTDADSGHTVWTATIREGDCVHHLDETPQKPSKGRKRKSSTSEEELCHKHSKKARGIDEADCNATAAAPDLTDQQLMQVAKRMGREWKVVAISCLGLSKQDLEEMEAAEESVTMLKFNMLERWRRRQPKGRAGIQDLHKCLKDNDDVPNEVIAALDEMLRNNSAT
;
A
#
# COMPACT_ATOMS: atom_id res chain seq x y z
N MET A 1 -4.69 12.41 -4.06
CA MET A 1 -5.29 11.04 -4.01
C MET A 1 -4.57 10.21 -5.06
N SER A 2 -3.37 9.73 -4.75
CA SER A 2 -2.69 8.73 -5.58
C SER A 2 -3.49 7.42 -5.46
N GLN A 3 -4.16 7.01 -6.53
CA GLN A 3 -4.67 5.64 -6.62
C GLN A 3 -3.52 4.78 -7.11
N ASP A 4 -3.14 3.73 -6.39
CA ASP A 4 -2.23 2.71 -6.89
C ASP A 4 -2.80 2.11 -8.18
N ARG A 5 -2.38 2.66 -9.34
CA ARG A 5 -2.82 2.20 -10.65
C ARG A 5 -1.96 0.99 -11.03
N LEU A 6 -2.64 -0.14 -11.22
CA LEU A 6 -2.08 -1.35 -11.79
C LEU A 6 -2.08 -1.21 -13.31
N GLN A 7 -1.12 -1.87 -13.94
CA GLN A 7 -0.93 -1.82 -15.39
C GLN A 7 -0.70 -3.24 -15.91
N LEU A 8 -1.47 -3.59 -16.94
CA LEU A 8 -1.37 -4.87 -17.64
C LEU A 8 -1.13 -4.60 -19.12
N GLN A 9 -0.25 -5.38 -19.72
CA GLN A 9 -0.07 -5.41 -21.16
C GLN A 9 -0.58 -6.76 -21.66
N LEU A 10 -1.64 -6.72 -22.46
CA LEU A 10 -2.26 -7.90 -23.06
C LEU A 10 -1.84 -7.91 -24.53
N ASP A 11 -1.10 -8.93 -24.94
CA ASP A 11 -0.38 -8.90 -26.23
C ASP A 11 -1.21 -9.35 -27.44
N ALA A 12 -2.38 -9.97 -27.23
CA ALA A 12 -3.26 -10.45 -28.28
C ALA A 12 -4.75 -10.42 -27.87
N GLU A 13 -5.63 -10.67 -28.84
CA GLU A 13 -7.04 -10.99 -28.58
C GLU A 13 -7.16 -12.17 -27.61
N GLY A 14 -8.12 -12.09 -26.68
CA GLY A 14 -8.40 -13.18 -25.75
C GLY A 14 -9.02 -12.73 -24.43
N VAL A 15 -9.10 -13.69 -23.51
CA VAL A 15 -9.63 -13.52 -22.15
C VAL A 15 -8.48 -13.72 -21.16
N TYR A 16 -8.24 -12.71 -20.32
CA TYR A 16 -7.10 -12.66 -19.41
C TYR A 16 -7.55 -12.39 -17.99
N GLU A 17 -7.12 -13.23 -17.04
CA GLU A 17 -7.37 -13.03 -15.61
C GLU A 17 -6.12 -12.44 -14.93
N CYS A 18 -6.30 -11.37 -14.16
CA CYS A 18 -5.26 -10.83 -13.30
C CYS A 18 -5.23 -11.59 -11.97
N SER A 19 -4.15 -12.31 -11.70
CA SER A 19 -3.94 -13.09 -10.47
C SER A 19 -4.03 -12.26 -9.19
N ASP A 20 -3.67 -10.97 -9.25
CA ASP A 20 -3.60 -10.11 -8.06
C ASP A 20 -4.97 -9.59 -7.64
N THR A 21 -5.88 -9.39 -8.60
CA THR A 21 -7.19 -8.77 -8.34
C THR A 21 -8.38 -9.64 -8.70
N GLY A 22 -8.19 -10.75 -9.41
CA GLY A 22 -9.26 -11.59 -9.95
C GLY A 22 -10.09 -10.88 -11.01
N LEU A 23 -9.58 -9.81 -11.64
CA LEU A 23 -10.29 -9.17 -12.75
C LEU A 23 -10.04 -9.97 -14.01
N VAL A 24 -11.12 -10.26 -14.76
CA VAL A 24 -11.00 -10.89 -16.06
C VAL A 24 -11.34 -9.87 -17.15
N PHE A 25 -10.44 -9.68 -18.10
CA PHE A 25 -10.62 -8.78 -19.24
C PHE A 25 -10.75 -9.59 -20.53
N GLU A 26 -11.78 -9.29 -21.32
CA GLU A 26 -11.92 -9.81 -22.68
C GLU A 26 -11.61 -8.70 -23.69
N VAL A 27 -10.61 -8.90 -24.53
CA VAL A 27 -10.07 -7.88 -25.45
C VAL A 27 -10.00 -8.42 -26.87
N SER A 28 -10.29 -7.59 -27.88
CA SER A 28 -10.25 -8.00 -29.29
C SER A 28 -8.89 -7.80 -29.98
N GLN A 29 -7.93 -7.19 -29.31
CA GLN A 29 -6.58 -6.96 -29.84
C GLN A 29 -5.62 -6.62 -28.71
N ARG A 30 -4.34 -6.47 -29.06
CA ARG A 30 -3.31 -5.98 -28.13
C ARG A 30 -3.72 -4.66 -27.50
N VAL A 31 -3.64 -4.58 -26.18
CA VAL A 31 -4.00 -3.38 -25.42
C VAL A 31 -3.21 -3.27 -24.13
N LYS A 32 -2.97 -2.01 -23.74
CA LYS A 32 -2.45 -1.65 -22.44
C LYS A 32 -3.63 -1.22 -21.56
N ILE A 33 -3.91 -1.98 -20.51
CA ILE A 33 -4.97 -1.67 -19.55
C ILE A 33 -4.33 -1.07 -18.31
N THR A 34 -4.86 0.05 -17.84
CA THR A 34 -4.54 0.59 -16.53
C THR A 34 -5.79 0.63 -15.68
N TYR A 35 -5.71 0.21 -14.43
CA TYR A 35 -6.87 0.20 -13.56
C TYR A 35 -6.50 0.37 -12.10
N CYS A 36 -7.45 0.73 -11.26
CA CYS A 36 -7.25 0.77 -9.81
C CYS A 36 -8.45 0.17 -9.07
N VAL A 37 -8.19 -0.33 -7.87
CA VAL A 37 -9.24 -0.77 -6.95
C VAL A 37 -9.69 0.44 -6.14
N LEU A 38 -10.97 0.75 -6.23
CA LEU A 38 -11.59 1.87 -5.54
C LEU A 38 -12.21 1.44 -4.21
N SER A 39 -12.51 2.41 -3.35
CA SER A 39 -13.27 2.17 -2.12
C SER A 39 -14.73 2.58 -2.35
N TRP A 40 -15.65 1.67 -2.03
CA TRP A 40 -17.08 1.94 -2.07
C TRP A 40 -17.53 3.08 -1.14
N SER A 41 -16.73 3.49 -0.15
CA SER A 41 -17.05 4.63 0.72
C SER A 41 -17.41 5.91 -0.05
N LYS A 42 -16.82 6.11 -1.24
CA LYS A 42 -17.09 7.25 -2.12
C LYS A 42 -18.29 7.07 -3.04
N PHE A 43 -18.73 5.83 -3.23
CA PHE A 43 -19.73 5.46 -4.23
C PHE A 43 -21.01 4.87 -3.63
N SER A 44 -21.03 4.63 -2.33
CA SER A 44 -22.15 3.99 -1.65
C SER A 44 -23.44 4.78 -1.76
N THR A 45 -23.36 6.10 -1.81
CA THR A 45 -24.51 7.01 -1.96
C THR A 45 -25.19 6.90 -3.33
N TYR A 46 -24.52 6.34 -4.34
CA TYR A 46 -25.10 6.07 -5.65
C TYR A 46 -25.95 4.81 -5.68
N LEU A 47 -25.79 3.93 -4.69
CA LEU A 47 -26.56 2.70 -4.60
C LEU A 47 -27.85 2.98 -3.81
N THR A 48 -28.99 2.60 -4.37
CA THR A 48 -30.33 2.84 -3.78
C THR A 48 -31.17 1.57 -3.83
N GLY A 49 -32.24 1.54 -3.04
CA GLY A 49 -33.13 0.37 -2.96
C GLY A 49 -32.49 -0.80 -2.21
N SER A 50 -32.82 -2.03 -2.60
CA SER A 50 -32.32 -3.25 -1.95
C SER A 50 -31.04 -3.83 -2.58
N TRP A 51 -30.31 -3.02 -3.37
CA TRP A 51 -29.03 -3.43 -3.92
C TRP A 51 -27.93 -3.35 -2.86
N LYS A 52 -27.05 -4.37 -2.87
CA LYS A 52 -25.87 -4.49 -2.03
C LYS A 52 -24.62 -4.63 -2.91
N PHE A 53 -23.45 -4.34 -2.36
CA PHE A 53 -22.19 -4.57 -3.06
C PHE A 53 -21.87 -6.06 -3.09
N ALA A 54 -21.45 -6.58 -4.24
CA ALA A 54 -21.08 -7.99 -4.40
C ALA A 54 -19.56 -8.21 -4.33
N GLY A 55 -18.78 -7.20 -4.69
CA GLY A 55 -17.34 -7.27 -4.83
C GLY A 55 -16.71 -5.88 -4.94
N PRO A 56 -15.42 -5.77 -5.28
CA PRO A 56 -14.73 -4.47 -5.36
C PRO A 56 -15.24 -3.61 -6.52
N ILE A 57 -15.17 -2.29 -6.35
CA ILE A 57 -15.36 -1.31 -7.45
C ILE A 57 -14.01 -0.97 -8.08
N PHE A 58 -13.97 -0.81 -9.40
CA PHE A 58 -12.75 -0.57 -10.17
C PHE A 58 -12.91 0.64 -11.07
N ASP A 59 -11.80 1.36 -11.29
CA ASP A 59 -11.68 2.31 -12.38
C ASP A 59 -10.77 1.70 -13.43
N VAL A 60 -11.26 1.51 -14.65
CA VAL A 60 -10.54 0.83 -15.75
C VAL A 60 -10.38 1.82 -16.90
N ASP A 61 -9.17 1.90 -17.44
CA ASP A 61 -8.79 2.86 -18.47
C ASP A 61 -7.94 2.18 -19.53
N CYS A 62 -8.44 2.20 -20.75
CA CYS A 62 -7.85 1.65 -21.97
C CYS A 62 -8.63 2.17 -23.18
N ASP A 63 -8.36 1.66 -24.38
CA ASP A 63 -9.21 1.94 -25.53
C ASP A 63 -10.56 1.17 -25.40
N PRO A 64 -11.70 1.86 -25.24
CA PRO A 64 -13.00 1.21 -25.06
C PRO A 64 -13.46 0.42 -26.30
N SER A 65 -12.89 0.68 -27.48
CA SER A 65 -13.23 -0.09 -28.69
C SER A 65 -12.64 -1.52 -28.65
N ILE A 66 -11.56 -1.70 -27.87
CA ILE A 66 -10.82 -2.96 -27.74
C ILE A 66 -11.38 -3.82 -26.60
N LEU A 67 -11.73 -3.22 -25.47
CA LEU A 67 -12.23 -3.94 -24.30
C LEU A 67 -13.70 -4.33 -24.49
N LYS A 68 -14.00 -5.62 -24.61
CA LYS A 68 -15.35 -6.15 -24.89
C LYS A 68 -16.15 -6.37 -23.63
N SER A 69 -15.56 -7.06 -22.66
CA SER A 69 -16.21 -7.34 -21.39
C SER A 69 -15.21 -7.33 -20.23
N VAL A 70 -15.73 -7.09 -19.03
CA VAL A 70 -15.00 -7.23 -17.77
C VAL A 70 -15.78 -8.18 -16.87
N GLN A 71 -15.10 -9.15 -16.25
CA GLN A 71 -15.70 -9.98 -15.20
C GLN A 71 -15.15 -9.53 -13.84
N PHE A 72 -16.06 -9.12 -12.98
CA PHE A 72 -15.75 -8.61 -11.65
C PHE A 72 -15.85 -9.72 -10.61
N PRO A 73 -14.83 -9.92 -9.77
CA PRO A 73 -14.88 -10.92 -8.72
C PRO A 73 -15.87 -10.51 -7.62
N HIS A 74 -16.57 -11.49 -7.04
CA HIS A 74 -17.43 -11.31 -5.88
C HIS A 74 -17.11 -12.33 -4.78
N SER A 75 -17.47 -12.00 -3.53
CA SER A 75 -17.28 -12.92 -2.40
C SER A 75 -18.51 -13.78 -2.09
N LEU A 76 -19.67 -13.52 -2.71
CA LEU A 76 -20.90 -14.27 -2.48
C LEU A 76 -20.75 -15.75 -2.83
N CYS A 77 -21.24 -16.62 -1.96
CA CYS A 77 -21.36 -18.05 -2.19
C CYS A 77 -22.76 -18.35 -2.76
N LEU A 78 -22.79 -18.83 -4.00
CA LEU A 78 -24.04 -19.11 -4.71
C LEU A 78 -24.54 -20.55 -4.51
N ALA A 79 -23.86 -21.36 -3.69
CA ALA A 79 -24.20 -22.78 -3.49
C ALA A 79 -25.61 -22.99 -2.92
N ALA A 80 -26.14 -22.00 -2.20
CA ALA A 80 -27.49 -22.01 -1.62
C ALA A 80 -28.58 -21.41 -2.54
N ASP A 81 -28.22 -20.83 -3.70
CA ASP A 81 -29.18 -20.18 -4.61
C ASP A 81 -29.79 -21.18 -5.60
N LYS A 82 -30.64 -22.08 -5.09
CA LYS A 82 -31.35 -23.07 -5.91
C LYS A 82 -32.52 -22.48 -6.72
N ASP A 83 -32.94 -21.25 -6.38
CA ASP A 83 -34.16 -20.62 -6.92
C ASP A 83 -33.86 -19.46 -7.88
N ASN A 84 -32.59 -19.17 -8.21
CA ASN A 84 -32.16 -17.99 -8.97
C ASN A 84 -32.69 -16.68 -8.37
N GLU A 85 -32.77 -16.61 -7.05
CA GLU A 85 -33.29 -15.44 -6.34
C GLU A 85 -32.24 -14.31 -6.29
N VAL A 86 -30.98 -14.66 -6.52
CA VAL A 86 -29.88 -13.69 -6.57
C VAL A 86 -29.84 -13.03 -7.94
N LYS A 87 -30.07 -11.71 -7.96
CA LYS A 87 -29.96 -10.90 -9.17
C LYS A 87 -28.68 -10.08 -9.15
N PHE A 88 -27.77 -10.36 -10.09
CA PHE A 88 -26.55 -9.57 -10.30
C PHE A 88 -26.73 -8.45 -11.31
N SER A 89 -26.07 -7.33 -11.06
CA SER A 89 -25.94 -6.18 -11.96
C SER A 89 -24.60 -5.50 -11.72
N VAL A 90 -24.31 -4.41 -12.43
CA VAL A 90 -23.19 -3.54 -12.10
C VAL A 90 -23.66 -2.12 -11.80
N LEU A 91 -23.04 -1.50 -10.80
CA LEU A 91 -23.14 -0.06 -10.61
C LEU A 91 -22.05 0.61 -11.44
N HIS A 92 -22.45 1.45 -12.39
CA HIS A 92 -21.56 2.20 -13.26
C HIS A 92 -21.74 3.69 -13.00
N VAL A 93 -20.67 4.38 -12.57
CA VAL A 93 -20.72 5.79 -12.17
C VAL A 93 -20.21 6.67 -13.29
N LYS A 94 -21.12 7.37 -13.98
CA LYS A 94 -20.82 8.27 -15.12
C LYS A 94 -21.23 9.69 -14.78
N ASN A 95 -20.37 10.68 -15.07
CA ASN A 95 -20.69 12.10 -14.90
C ASN A 95 -21.31 12.41 -13.52
N SER A 96 -20.72 11.83 -12.46
CA SER A 96 -21.19 11.95 -11.07
C SER A 96 -22.59 11.42 -10.81
N ARG A 97 -23.07 10.45 -11.62
CA ARG A 97 -24.34 9.73 -11.45
C ARG A 97 -24.11 8.23 -11.45
N GLY A 98 -24.76 7.50 -10.55
CA GLY A 98 -24.79 6.04 -10.57
C GLY A 98 -25.88 5.52 -11.50
N LEU A 99 -25.51 4.62 -12.40
CA LEU A 99 -26.41 3.89 -13.28
C LEU A 99 -26.28 2.40 -12.98
N ILE A 100 -27.40 1.71 -12.84
CA ILE A 100 -27.41 0.26 -12.72
C ILE A 100 -27.51 -0.31 -14.13
N GLU A 101 -26.43 -0.94 -14.59
CA GLU A 101 -26.38 -1.61 -15.88
C GLU A 101 -26.54 -3.11 -15.69
N PRO A 102 -27.23 -3.82 -16.62
CA PRO A 102 -27.42 -5.24 -16.51
C PRO A 102 -26.08 -6.00 -16.57
N SER A 103 -25.99 -7.09 -15.81
CA SER A 103 -24.94 -8.08 -16.04
C SER A 103 -25.22 -8.85 -17.34
N ALA A 104 -24.16 -9.31 -18.00
CA ALA A 104 -24.28 -10.19 -19.17
C ALA A 104 -24.57 -11.63 -18.73
N ASP A 105 -23.81 -12.11 -17.76
CA ASP A 105 -23.98 -13.35 -17.03
C ASP A 105 -23.15 -13.32 -15.72
N HIS A 106 -23.20 -14.39 -14.95
CA HIS A 106 -22.38 -14.56 -13.74
C HIS A 106 -22.02 -16.03 -13.54
N SER A 107 -20.96 -16.26 -12.77
CA SER A 107 -20.49 -17.56 -12.33
C SER A 107 -20.50 -17.64 -10.81
N GLY A 108 -19.97 -18.72 -10.23
CA GLY A 108 -19.83 -18.85 -8.77
C GLY A 108 -18.87 -17.84 -8.12
N SER A 109 -18.09 -17.10 -8.91
CA SER A 109 -17.06 -16.18 -8.40
C SER A 109 -16.97 -14.84 -9.13
N HIS A 110 -17.63 -14.68 -10.28
CA HIS A 110 -17.52 -13.48 -11.11
C HIS A 110 -18.87 -13.03 -11.71
N VAL A 111 -19.05 -11.71 -11.86
CA VAL A 111 -20.14 -11.10 -12.64
C VAL A 111 -19.56 -10.51 -13.91
N ARG A 112 -20.03 -10.92 -15.08
CA ARG A 112 -19.62 -10.35 -16.37
C ARG A 112 -20.47 -9.13 -16.72
N TRP A 113 -19.81 -8.13 -17.26
CA TRP A 113 -20.42 -6.93 -17.80
C TRP A 113 -19.82 -6.59 -19.16
N ASN A 114 -20.68 -6.29 -20.13
CA ASN A 114 -20.27 -5.81 -21.44
C ASN A 114 -19.97 -4.33 -21.36
N VAL A 115 -18.77 -3.93 -21.78
CA VAL A 115 -18.30 -2.57 -21.60
C VAL A 115 -19.15 -1.60 -22.40
N SER A 116 -19.83 -0.69 -21.70
CA SER A 116 -20.63 0.38 -22.32
C SER A 116 -19.85 1.71 -22.39
N SER A 117 -18.94 1.94 -21.44
CA SER A 117 -18.00 3.06 -21.38
C SER A 117 -16.99 2.81 -20.26
N LEU A 118 -15.90 3.58 -20.19
CA LEU A 118 -14.90 3.44 -19.13
C LEU A 118 -15.08 4.52 -18.06
N SER A 119 -15.58 4.11 -16.91
CA SER A 119 -15.61 4.90 -15.68
C SER A 119 -15.78 3.96 -14.47
N PRO A 120 -15.76 4.44 -13.21
CA PRO A 120 -15.87 3.57 -12.05
C PRO A 120 -17.06 2.62 -12.11
N VAL A 121 -16.79 1.32 -12.01
CA VAL A 121 -17.78 0.26 -12.18
C VAL A 121 -17.50 -0.89 -11.21
N GLY A 122 -18.54 -1.47 -10.63
CA GLY A 122 -18.41 -2.60 -9.70
C GLY A 122 -19.67 -3.46 -9.62
N PRO A 123 -19.54 -4.74 -9.24
CA PRO A 123 -20.66 -5.67 -9.19
C PRO A 123 -21.53 -5.40 -7.98
N ILE A 124 -22.84 -5.47 -8.20
CA ILE A 124 -23.88 -5.33 -7.18
C ILE A 124 -24.85 -6.49 -7.26
N VAL A 125 -25.51 -6.77 -6.14
CA VAL A 125 -26.42 -7.89 -6.00
C VAL A 125 -27.71 -7.45 -5.32
N GLN A 126 -28.83 -8.06 -5.71
CA GLN A 126 -30.11 -7.95 -5.04
C GLN A 126 -30.55 -9.36 -4.65
N THR A 127 -30.79 -9.57 -3.36
CA THR A 127 -31.26 -10.85 -2.80
C THR A 127 -32.13 -10.58 -1.57
N SER A 128 -33.14 -11.42 -1.36
CA SER A 128 -34.02 -11.38 -0.19
C SER A 128 -33.46 -12.19 0.98
N LYS A 129 -32.55 -13.14 0.71
CA LYS A 129 -31.97 -14.08 1.68
C LYS A 129 -30.68 -13.53 2.29
N SER A 130 -30.37 -13.99 3.51
CA SER A 130 -29.04 -13.83 4.10
C SER A 130 -28.04 -14.56 3.21
N ALA A 131 -27.01 -13.85 2.75
CA ALA A 131 -26.03 -14.44 1.85
C ALA A 131 -24.86 -15.03 2.63
N GLU A 132 -24.36 -16.16 2.14
CA GLU A 132 -23.06 -16.66 2.56
C GLU A 132 -21.97 -16.03 1.70
N HIS A 133 -20.80 -15.84 2.28
CA HIS A 133 -19.63 -15.25 1.67
C HIS A 133 -18.42 -16.14 1.89
N HIS A 134 -17.64 -16.34 0.83
CA HIS A 134 -16.25 -16.71 0.97
C HIS A 134 -15.54 -15.60 1.76
N GLY A 135 -15.10 -15.93 2.96
CA GLY A 135 -14.46 -15.02 3.91
C GLY A 135 -12.96 -15.27 4.04
N VAL A 136 -12.28 -14.33 4.68
CA VAL A 136 -10.88 -14.45 5.06
C VAL A 136 -10.66 -14.02 6.52
N VAL A 137 -9.78 -14.74 7.19
CA VAL A 137 -9.22 -14.41 8.51
C VAL A 137 -7.77 -13.99 8.31
N GLN A 138 -7.41 -12.77 8.71
CA GLN A 138 -6.03 -12.28 8.67
C GLN A 138 -5.51 -12.02 10.07
N VAL A 139 -4.39 -12.67 10.41
CA VAL A 139 -3.75 -12.58 11.72
C VAL A 139 -2.52 -11.70 11.63
N PHE A 140 -2.42 -10.72 12.53
CA PHE A 140 -1.24 -9.86 12.67
C PHE A 140 -0.72 -9.90 14.10
N LYS A 141 0.58 -10.12 14.28
CA LYS A 141 1.25 -10.10 15.59
C LYS A 141 1.79 -8.70 15.88
N GLU A 142 1.70 -8.25 17.13
CA GLU A 142 2.40 -7.06 17.64
C GLU A 142 3.88 -7.37 17.95
N VAL A 143 4.79 -6.51 17.50
CA VAL A 143 6.23 -6.59 17.73
C VAL A 143 6.61 -5.65 18.87
N GLY A 144 7.61 -6.04 19.67
CA GLY A 144 8.20 -5.18 20.71
C GLY A 144 8.03 -5.72 22.13
N HIS A 145 7.32 -6.84 22.30
CA HIS A 145 7.18 -7.53 23.57
C HIS A 145 7.84 -8.91 23.50
N GLU A 146 8.77 -9.19 24.41
CA GLU A 146 9.53 -10.46 24.43
C GLU A 146 8.80 -11.56 25.21
N ASN A 147 8.01 -11.20 26.23
CA ASN A 147 7.39 -12.15 27.17
C ASN A 147 5.85 -12.24 27.01
N SER A 148 5.29 -11.69 25.95
CA SER A 148 3.84 -11.73 25.72
C SER A 148 3.52 -11.65 24.24
N PHE A 149 2.43 -12.29 23.85
CA PHE A 149 2.00 -12.37 22.46
C PHE A 149 0.65 -11.68 22.29
N SER A 150 0.68 -10.52 21.62
CA SER A 150 -0.52 -9.76 21.23
C SER A 150 -0.77 -9.91 19.73
N PHE A 151 -2.01 -10.15 19.35
CA PHE A 151 -2.44 -10.30 17.97
C PHE A 151 -3.69 -9.46 17.67
N ARG A 152 -3.79 -9.01 16.43
CA ARG A 152 -5.03 -8.53 15.83
C ARG A 152 -5.51 -9.52 14.79
N VAL A 153 -6.73 -10.03 14.96
CA VAL A 153 -7.36 -10.98 14.05
C VAL A 153 -8.52 -10.28 13.35
N TYR A 154 -8.39 -10.09 12.04
CA TYR A 154 -9.40 -9.45 11.21
C TYR A 154 -10.28 -10.49 10.52
N LEU A 155 -11.58 -10.19 10.45
CA LEU A 155 -12.57 -10.94 9.68
C LEU A 155 -13.08 -10.07 8.54
N ALA A 156 -13.07 -10.58 7.31
CA ALA A 156 -13.64 -9.86 6.17
C ALA A 156 -14.08 -10.79 5.03
N GLY A 157 -14.79 -10.23 4.05
CA GLY A 157 -15.06 -10.93 2.80
C GLY A 157 -13.77 -11.19 2.03
N ASN A 158 -13.72 -12.30 1.30
CA ASN A 158 -12.61 -12.64 0.40
C ASN A 158 -12.69 -11.79 -0.88
N ASN A 159 -12.43 -10.50 -0.75
CA ASN A 159 -12.34 -9.58 -1.87
C ASN A 159 -11.16 -8.60 -1.68
N CYS A 160 -10.65 -8.15 -2.82
CA CYS A 160 -9.43 -7.33 -2.85
C CYS A 160 -9.59 -5.97 -2.15
N SER A 161 -10.81 -5.41 -2.09
CA SER A 161 -11.08 -4.13 -1.41
C SER A 161 -10.92 -4.28 0.11
N ASP A 162 -11.60 -5.26 0.70
CA ASP A 162 -11.56 -5.50 2.14
C ASP A 162 -10.14 -5.81 2.63
N ILE A 163 -9.43 -6.67 1.89
CA ILE A 163 -8.04 -7.03 2.19
C ILE A 163 -7.14 -5.79 2.14
N LYS A 164 -7.32 -4.91 1.15
CA LYS A 164 -6.57 -3.65 1.04
C LYS A 164 -6.88 -2.69 2.19
N ASP A 165 -8.14 -2.61 2.62
CA ASP A 165 -8.54 -1.75 3.73
C ASP A 165 -7.96 -2.24 5.07
N ILE A 166 -7.91 -3.56 5.31
CA ILE A 166 -7.19 -4.15 6.46
C ILE A 166 -5.72 -3.77 6.41
N ARG A 167 -5.04 -3.98 5.27
CA ARG A 167 -3.62 -3.61 5.10
C ARG A 167 -3.38 -2.11 5.32
N ARG A 168 -4.32 -1.25 4.93
CA ARG A 168 -4.24 0.20 5.19
C ARG A 168 -4.40 0.51 6.67
N ALA A 169 -5.34 -0.14 7.36
CA ALA A 169 -5.53 0.02 8.81
C ALA A 169 -4.29 -0.40 9.60
N VAL A 170 -3.68 -1.54 9.26
CA VAL A 170 -2.44 -2.03 9.87
C VAL A 170 -1.28 -1.09 9.60
N ARG A 171 -1.11 -0.60 8.36
CA ARG A 171 -0.06 0.39 8.03
C ARG A 171 -0.20 1.68 8.85
N ARG A 172 -1.42 2.22 8.96
CA ARG A 172 -1.69 3.41 9.79
C ARG A 172 -1.34 3.17 11.26
N ALA A 173 -1.65 1.98 11.79
CA ALA A 173 -1.26 1.60 13.14
C ALA A 173 0.27 1.58 13.30
N ASN A 174 1.00 1.03 12.31
CA ASN A 174 2.47 0.96 12.34
C ASN A 174 3.16 2.32 12.27
N THR A 175 2.51 3.33 11.68
CA THR A 175 3.06 4.69 11.56
C THR A 175 2.63 5.62 12.70
N CYS A 176 1.74 5.18 13.60
CA CYS A 176 1.21 6.06 14.64
C CYS A 176 2.17 6.21 15.83
N LYS A 177 2.04 7.32 16.57
CA LYS A 177 3.01 7.77 17.61
C LYS A 177 3.19 6.82 18.80
N ASN A 178 2.40 5.76 18.90
CA ASN A 178 2.45 4.79 20.00
C ASN A 178 3.51 3.68 19.78
N ASN A 179 4.29 3.74 18.69
CA ASN A 179 5.35 2.78 18.33
C ASN A 179 4.89 1.31 18.23
N LYS A 180 3.58 1.05 18.12
CA LYS A 180 3.09 -0.31 17.90
C LYS A 180 3.36 -0.72 16.47
N ARG A 181 4.04 -1.85 16.29
CA ARG A 181 4.32 -2.42 14.96
C ARG A 181 3.66 -3.79 14.84
N TYR A 182 2.91 -3.97 13.77
CA TYR A 182 2.21 -5.20 13.44
C TYR A 182 2.77 -5.84 12.18
N ILE A 183 2.88 -7.17 12.22
CA ILE A 183 3.47 -8.05 11.21
C ILE A 183 2.43 -9.14 10.88
N GLN A 184 2.26 -9.47 9.60
CA GLN A 184 1.31 -10.50 9.21
C GLN A 184 1.85 -11.89 9.57
N VAL A 185 1.00 -12.72 10.17
CA VAL A 185 1.29 -14.12 10.45
C VAL A 185 0.67 -14.96 9.34
N ASP A 186 1.49 -15.73 8.63
CA ASP A 186 1.01 -16.56 7.53
C ASP A 186 0.22 -17.77 8.06
N LYS A 187 -1.08 -17.78 7.76
CA LYS A 187 -2.03 -18.84 8.11
C LYS A 187 -3.05 -19.01 6.98
N PRO A 188 -3.60 -20.22 6.79
CA PRO A 188 -4.68 -20.44 5.85
C PRO A 188 -5.82 -19.46 6.14
N PRO A 189 -6.21 -18.57 5.20
CA PRO A 189 -7.09 -17.47 5.53
C PRO A 189 -8.57 -17.80 5.33
N THR A 190 -8.91 -18.76 4.48
CA THR A 190 -10.27 -18.92 3.95
C THR A 190 -11.26 -19.49 4.96
N CYS A 191 -12.47 -18.96 4.98
CA CYS A 191 -13.60 -19.45 5.78
C CYS A 191 -14.94 -19.17 5.08
N MET A 192 -16.04 -19.65 5.66
CA MET A 192 -17.41 -19.34 5.22
C MET A 192 -18.10 -18.44 6.26
N LEU A 193 -18.62 -17.30 5.80
CA LEU A 193 -19.24 -16.29 6.66
C LEU A 193 -20.64 -15.95 6.17
N GLU A 194 -21.57 -15.77 7.08
CA GLU A 194 -22.95 -15.41 6.77
C GLU A 194 -23.23 -13.96 7.13
N GLU A 195 -23.94 -13.22 6.26
CA GLU A 195 -24.33 -11.85 6.51
C GLU A 195 -25.09 -11.69 7.84
N ASN A 196 -24.72 -10.64 8.60
CA ASN A 196 -25.36 -10.28 9.88
C ASN A 196 -25.27 -11.38 10.95
N ARG A 197 -24.31 -12.30 10.83
CA ARG A 197 -24.06 -13.34 11.80
C ARG A 197 -22.92 -12.96 12.75
N ARG A 198 -23.04 -13.31 14.04
CA ARG A 198 -22.01 -13.01 15.04
C ARG A 198 -21.02 -14.16 15.12
N TYR A 199 -19.74 -13.84 15.10
CA TYR A 199 -18.65 -14.80 15.24
C TYR A 199 -17.86 -14.52 16.51
N ARG A 200 -17.48 -15.58 17.21
CA ARG A 200 -16.61 -15.56 18.38
C ARG A 200 -15.27 -16.18 18.00
N LEU A 201 -14.19 -15.56 18.47
CA LEU A 201 -12.86 -16.15 18.39
C LEU A 201 -12.54 -16.83 19.72
N ILE A 202 -12.14 -18.10 19.66
CA ILE A 202 -11.72 -18.88 20.83
C ILE A 202 -10.28 -19.34 20.66
N SER A 203 -9.61 -19.65 21.76
CA SER A 203 -8.23 -20.12 21.74
C SER A 203 -7.95 -21.27 22.72
N GLU A 204 -6.97 -22.09 22.36
CA GLU A 204 -6.33 -23.10 23.21
C GLU A 204 -4.81 -22.88 23.16
N PRO A 205 -4.11 -22.55 24.27
CA PRO A 205 -4.63 -22.25 25.62
C PRO A 205 -5.58 -21.04 25.65
N MET A 206 -6.28 -20.84 26.77
CA MET A 206 -7.25 -19.74 26.90
C MET A 206 -6.51 -18.40 26.99
N GLY A 207 -6.66 -17.58 25.95
CA GLY A 207 -6.12 -16.23 25.87
C GLY A 207 -7.15 -15.18 26.24
N HIS A 208 -6.69 -13.95 26.45
CA HIS A 208 -7.57 -12.81 26.62
C HIS A 208 -8.00 -12.29 25.25
N ILE A 209 -9.28 -12.44 24.92
CA ILE A 209 -9.85 -12.08 23.61
C ILE A 209 -10.89 -10.99 23.80
N THR A 210 -10.75 -9.87 23.07
CA THR A 210 -11.75 -8.80 23.02
C THR A 210 -11.94 -8.29 21.58
N PRO A 211 -13.17 -7.94 21.16
CA PRO A 211 -14.45 -8.15 21.85
C PRO A 211 -14.81 -9.64 21.96
N GLU A 212 -15.84 -9.98 22.74
CA GLU A 212 -16.29 -11.37 22.92
C GLU A 212 -16.77 -11.99 21.60
N ASP A 213 -17.49 -11.22 20.79
CA ASP A 213 -17.93 -11.60 19.47
C ASP A 213 -17.98 -10.37 18.55
N MET A 214 -18.10 -10.61 17.26
CA MET A 214 -18.22 -9.58 16.23
C MET A 214 -19.26 -9.95 15.19
N LEU A 215 -20.06 -8.95 14.79
CA LEU A 215 -20.98 -9.08 13.68
C LEU A 215 -20.20 -9.07 12.35
N PHE A 216 -20.37 -10.10 11.52
CA PHE A 216 -19.95 -10.03 10.13
C PHE A 216 -20.95 -9.20 9.35
N SER A 217 -20.49 -8.05 8.86
CA SER A 217 -21.26 -7.19 7.96
C SER A 217 -20.50 -7.01 6.65
N PRO A 218 -21.13 -7.30 5.50
CA PRO A 218 -20.54 -7.02 4.19
C PRO A 218 -20.55 -5.51 3.86
N VAL A 219 -21.16 -4.68 4.71
CA VAL A 219 -21.22 -3.23 4.52
C VAL A 219 -19.81 -2.63 4.61
N ILE A 220 -19.52 -1.68 3.71
CA ILE A 220 -18.27 -0.93 3.75
C ILE A 220 -18.33 0.06 4.92
N VAL A 221 -17.41 -0.15 5.87
CA VAL A 221 -17.19 0.70 7.03
C VAL A 221 -15.83 1.39 6.91
N GLU A 222 -15.71 2.59 7.45
CA GLU A 222 -14.44 3.36 7.45
C GLU A 222 -13.34 2.65 8.26
N VAL A 223 -13.73 1.95 9.33
CA VAL A 223 -12.85 1.19 10.21
C VAL A 223 -13.32 -0.25 10.29
N LYS A 224 -12.48 -1.19 9.81
CA LYS A 224 -12.71 -2.62 9.99
C LYS A 224 -12.38 -3.02 11.43
N GLY A 225 -13.33 -3.64 12.11
CA GLY A 225 -13.11 -4.21 13.43
C GLY A 225 -12.13 -5.39 13.39
N TYR A 226 -11.62 -5.76 14.56
CA TYR A 226 -10.74 -6.91 14.77
C TYR A 226 -10.89 -7.45 16.19
N PHE A 227 -10.52 -8.71 16.40
CA PHE A 227 -10.28 -9.26 17.72
C PHE A 227 -8.84 -8.91 18.15
N GLU A 228 -8.69 -8.33 19.34
CA GLU A 228 -7.43 -8.27 20.06
C GLU A 228 -7.30 -9.55 20.89
N VAL A 229 -6.19 -10.26 20.70
CA VAL A 229 -5.91 -11.54 21.34
C VAL A 229 -4.58 -11.42 22.07
N PHE A 230 -4.56 -11.75 23.36
CA PHE A 230 -3.36 -11.64 24.19
C PHE A 230 -3.08 -12.94 24.95
N PHE A 231 -1.82 -13.37 24.93
CA PHE A 231 -1.29 -14.50 25.68
C PHE A 231 -0.05 -14.10 26.48
N GLU A 232 0.00 -14.51 27.74
CA GLU A 232 1.21 -14.46 28.58
C GLU A 232 2.10 -15.69 28.35
N GLU A 233 1.49 -16.82 27.99
CA GLU A 233 2.20 -18.08 27.70
C GLU A 233 2.89 -18.03 26.32
N SER A 234 3.85 -18.92 26.10
CA SER A 234 4.48 -19.10 24.79
C SER A 234 3.61 -19.95 23.84
N PRO A 235 3.71 -19.76 22.51
CA PRO A 235 3.08 -20.65 21.53
C PRO A 235 3.44 -22.13 21.77
N PRO A 236 2.61 -23.10 21.32
CA PRO A 236 1.59 -22.94 20.29
C PRO A 236 0.23 -22.44 20.79
N PHE A 237 -0.40 -21.56 20.01
CA PHE A 237 -1.78 -21.10 20.22
C PHE A 237 -2.67 -21.59 19.08
N LYS A 238 -3.69 -22.39 19.38
CA LYS A 238 -4.73 -22.74 18.42
C LYS A 238 -5.85 -21.72 18.53
N LEU A 239 -6.14 -21.03 17.43
CA LEU A 239 -7.26 -20.10 17.31
C LEU A 239 -8.35 -20.73 16.47
N SER A 240 -9.61 -20.61 16.91
CA SER A 240 -10.77 -21.09 16.16
C SER A 240 -11.83 -19.99 16.08
N LEU A 241 -12.35 -19.73 14.88
CA LEU A 241 -13.48 -18.84 14.68
C LEU A 241 -14.75 -19.68 14.66
N THR A 242 -15.67 -19.38 15.55
CA THR A 242 -16.93 -20.11 15.72
C THR A 242 -18.11 -19.19 15.51
N ASP A 243 -19.14 -19.70 14.87
CA ASP A 243 -20.46 -19.07 14.90
C ASP A 243 -20.97 -18.96 16.34
N ALA A 244 -21.37 -17.76 16.76
CA ALA A 244 -21.72 -17.51 18.17
C ALA A 244 -23.02 -18.22 18.59
N ASP A 245 -23.96 -18.41 17.66
CA ASP A 245 -25.28 -18.98 17.95
C ASP A 245 -25.28 -20.51 17.90
N SER A 246 -24.66 -21.10 16.87
CA SER A 246 -24.61 -22.54 16.63
C SER A 246 -23.38 -23.23 17.20
N GLY A 247 -22.32 -22.48 17.52
CA GLY A 247 -21.03 -23.02 17.94
C GLY A 247 -20.23 -23.69 16.81
N HIS A 248 -20.74 -23.69 15.57
CA HIS A 248 -20.07 -24.32 14.44
C HIS A 248 -18.75 -23.60 14.14
N THR A 249 -17.66 -24.36 14.05
CA THR A 249 -16.33 -23.81 13.74
C THR A 249 -16.19 -23.58 12.24
N VAL A 250 -15.95 -22.34 11.83
CA VAL A 250 -15.81 -21.94 10.41
C VAL A 250 -14.35 -21.77 9.99
N TRP A 251 -13.44 -21.65 10.95
CA TRP A 251 -12.00 -21.50 10.70
C TRP A 251 -11.19 -21.97 11.90
N THR A 252 -10.01 -22.55 11.65
CA THR A 252 -9.06 -22.92 12.71
C THR A 252 -7.64 -22.83 12.19
N ALA A 253 -6.74 -22.27 13.00
CA ALA A 253 -5.31 -22.30 12.72
C ALA A 253 -4.48 -22.34 14.00
N THR A 254 -3.28 -22.91 13.91
CA THR A 254 -2.33 -22.94 15.02
C THR A 254 -1.15 -22.04 14.73
N ILE A 255 -0.92 -21.07 15.61
CA ILE A 255 0.26 -20.20 15.63
C ILE A 255 1.33 -20.91 16.45
N ARG A 256 2.47 -21.18 15.83
CA ARG A 256 3.64 -21.81 16.45
C ARG A 256 4.71 -20.76 16.72
N GLU A 257 5.72 -21.13 17.49
CA GLU A 257 6.82 -20.24 17.85
C GLU A 257 7.52 -19.65 16.60
N GLY A 258 7.82 -20.49 15.60
CA GLY A 258 8.42 -20.05 14.34
C GLY A 258 7.56 -19.07 13.54
N ASP A 259 6.24 -19.05 13.72
CA ASP A 259 5.34 -18.10 13.05
C ASP A 259 5.42 -16.69 13.68
N CYS A 260 5.98 -16.60 14.89
CA CYS A 260 6.11 -15.37 15.66
C CYS A 260 7.50 -14.74 15.53
N VAL A 261 8.46 -15.46 14.93
CA VAL A 261 9.83 -15.00 14.72
C VAL A 261 9.92 -14.39 13.32
N HIS A 262 10.22 -13.09 13.26
CA HIS A 262 10.64 -12.47 12.02
C HIS A 262 12.14 -12.32 12.07
N HIS A 263 12.83 -13.13 11.27
CA HIS A 263 14.14 -12.72 10.81
C HIS A 263 13.94 -11.43 10.01
N LEU A 264 14.36 -10.31 10.58
CA LEU A 264 14.83 -9.22 9.72
C LEU A 264 15.89 -9.90 8.86
N ASP A 265 15.71 -9.95 7.55
CA ASP A 265 16.78 -10.34 6.65
C ASP A 265 17.96 -9.40 6.92
N GLU A 266 18.86 -9.80 7.83
CA GLU A 266 20.24 -9.40 7.76
C GLU A 266 20.68 -9.93 6.41
N THR A 267 20.74 -9.01 5.44
CA THR A 267 21.31 -9.26 4.12
C THR A 267 22.53 -10.16 4.32
N PRO A 268 22.58 -11.38 3.74
CA PRO A 268 23.71 -12.26 3.95
C PRO A 268 24.94 -11.50 3.43
N GLN A 269 25.80 -11.09 4.36
CA GLN A 269 27.10 -10.51 4.02
C GLN A 269 27.82 -11.57 3.18
N LYS A 270 27.88 -11.35 1.87
CA LYS A 270 28.69 -12.17 0.99
C LYS A 270 30.10 -12.17 1.55
N PRO A 271 30.74 -13.35 1.71
CA PRO A 271 32.10 -13.41 2.21
C PRO A 271 32.98 -12.60 1.25
N SER A 272 33.68 -11.61 1.81
CA SER A 272 34.65 -10.83 1.06
C SER A 272 35.66 -11.80 0.47
N LYS A 273 35.64 -11.95 -0.87
CA LYS A 273 36.70 -12.66 -1.58
C LYS A 273 37.97 -11.84 -1.44
N GLY A 274 38.71 -12.11 -0.37
CA GLY A 274 40.06 -11.64 -0.16
C GLY A 274 40.92 -12.04 -1.35
N ARG A 275 41.23 -11.04 -2.17
CA ARG A 275 42.16 -11.16 -3.30
C ARG A 275 43.54 -11.36 -2.68
N LYS A 276 43.96 -12.62 -2.51
CA LYS A 276 45.34 -13.02 -2.18
C LYS A 276 46.28 -12.38 -3.21
N ARG A 277 46.92 -11.27 -2.84
CA ARG A 277 48.17 -10.81 -3.47
C ARG A 277 49.32 -11.28 -2.59
N LYS A 278 50.28 -11.90 -3.25
CA LYS A 278 51.45 -12.60 -2.69
C LYS A 278 52.32 -11.63 -1.89
N SER A 279 52.80 -12.11 -0.75
CA SER A 279 53.81 -11.49 0.10
C SER A 279 55.22 -11.89 -0.36
N SER A 280 56.05 -10.89 -0.62
CA SER A 280 57.52 -10.87 -0.47
C SER A 280 57.88 -9.39 -0.63
N THR A 281 58.61 -8.67 0.22
CA THR A 281 59.71 -8.99 1.14
C THR A 281 59.78 -7.88 2.19
N SER A 282 60.43 -8.21 3.31
CA SER A 282 60.99 -7.33 4.35
C SER A 282 62.10 -6.43 3.76
N GLU A 283 62.70 -5.38 4.36
CA GLU A 283 63.01 -4.95 5.74
C GLU A 283 63.22 -3.41 5.78
N GLU A 284 63.37 -2.84 7.00
CA GLU A 284 64.04 -1.55 7.35
C GLU A 284 63.36 -0.22 6.92
N GLU A 285 63.36 0.90 7.64
CA GLU A 285 64.02 1.34 8.88
C GLU A 285 63.23 2.54 9.49
N LEU A 286 63.69 2.97 10.67
CA LEU A 286 63.11 3.96 11.60
C LEU A 286 63.08 5.42 11.09
N CYS A 287 62.20 6.25 11.66
CA CYS A 287 62.54 7.40 12.54
C CYS A 287 61.61 8.65 12.44
N HIS A 288 61.03 8.98 13.60
CA HIS A 288 60.70 10.27 14.25
C HIS A 288 60.37 11.61 13.52
N LYS A 289 59.24 12.17 14.00
CA LYS A 289 59.02 13.51 14.60
C LYS A 289 59.02 14.80 13.74
N HIS A 290 57.84 15.44 13.79
CA HIS A 290 57.54 16.85 14.11
C HIS A 290 58.25 18.04 13.42
N SER A 291 57.36 18.89 12.88
CA SER A 291 57.27 20.36 13.07
C SER A 291 57.83 21.33 12.02
N LYS A 292 56.90 22.18 11.56
CA LYS A 292 56.98 23.64 11.31
C LYS A 292 57.49 24.17 9.95
N LYS A 293 56.51 24.65 9.17
CA LYS A 293 56.29 26.06 8.74
C LYS A 293 57.28 26.67 7.72
N ALA A 294 56.81 26.94 6.49
CA ALA A 294 56.85 28.26 5.80
C ALA A 294 56.36 28.17 4.32
N ARG A 295 56.00 29.34 3.78
CA ARG A 295 55.24 29.67 2.55
C ARG A 295 55.93 29.38 1.20
N GLY A 296 55.09 29.16 0.18
CA GLY A 296 55.31 29.36 -1.28
C GLY A 296 54.11 28.78 -2.04
N ILE A 297 53.13 29.59 -2.46
CA ILE A 297 52.91 30.17 -3.81
C ILE A 297 53.00 29.15 -4.96
N ASP A 298 51.81 28.99 -5.56
CA ASP A 298 51.40 28.57 -6.91
C ASP A 298 51.43 27.12 -7.42
N GLU A 299 50.25 26.82 -7.96
CA GLU A 299 49.85 25.89 -9.03
C GLU A 299 49.76 24.38 -8.76
N ALA A 300 48.48 24.00 -8.64
CA ALA A 300 47.79 22.94 -9.36
C ALA A 300 47.99 21.46 -8.97
N ASP A 301 46.81 20.89 -8.74
CA ASP A 301 46.37 19.50 -8.85
C ASP A 301 46.38 18.54 -7.64
N CYS A 302 45.19 17.93 -7.54
CA CYS A 302 44.76 16.66 -6.97
C CYS A 302 44.19 16.59 -5.52
N ASN A 303 42.88 16.28 -5.52
CA ASN A 303 42.19 15.39 -4.59
C ASN A 303 41.64 15.96 -3.27
N ALA A 304 40.71 16.90 -3.39
CA ALA A 304 39.57 16.92 -2.48
C ALA A 304 38.64 15.75 -2.85
N THR A 305 38.45 14.83 -1.91
CA THR A 305 37.38 13.82 -1.93
C THR A 305 36.07 14.51 -2.33
N ALA A 306 35.52 14.13 -3.49
CA ALA A 306 34.27 14.67 -4.02
C ALA A 306 33.14 14.48 -3.00
N ALA A 307 32.81 15.55 -2.28
CA ALA A 307 31.54 15.67 -1.60
C ALA A 307 30.46 15.67 -2.69
N ALA A 308 29.39 14.90 -2.50
CA ALA A 308 28.26 14.86 -3.44
C ALA A 308 27.79 16.30 -3.73
N PRO A 309 27.57 16.67 -5.01
CA PRO A 309 27.21 18.04 -5.35
C PRO A 309 25.85 18.39 -4.73
N ASP A 310 25.82 19.54 -4.05
CA ASP A 310 24.58 20.14 -3.56
C ASP A 310 23.64 20.44 -4.75
N LEU A 311 22.33 20.30 -4.54
CA LEU A 311 21.30 20.65 -5.54
C LEU A 311 21.49 22.09 -6.06
N THR A 312 21.60 22.26 -7.38
CA THR A 312 21.70 23.59 -8.00
C THR A 312 20.36 24.33 -7.97
N ASP A 313 20.39 25.67 -8.02
CA ASP A 313 19.17 26.49 -8.07
C ASP A 313 18.32 26.17 -9.30
N GLN A 314 18.95 25.83 -10.43
CA GLN A 314 18.24 25.44 -11.64
C GLN A 314 17.47 24.12 -11.45
N GLN A 315 18.07 23.13 -10.76
CA GLN A 315 17.40 21.86 -10.44
C GLN A 315 16.26 22.07 -9.45
N LEU A 316 16.46 22.87 -8.39
CA LEU A 316 15.38 23.22 -7.45
C LEU A 316 14.22 23.93 -8.16
N MET A 317 14.52 24.84 -9.09
CA MET A 317 13.50 25.54 -9.86
C MET A 317 12.72 24.61 -10.80
N GLN A 318 13.39 23.61 -11.39
CA GLN A 318 12.71 22.57 -12.18
C GLN A 318 11.75 21.74 -11.32
N VAL A 319 12.15 21.37 -10.10
CA VAL A 319 11.30 20.66 -9.13
C VAL A 319 10.13 21.54 -8.68
N ALA A 320 10.39 22.81 -8.35
CA ALA A 320 9.36 23.76 -7.92
C ALA A 320 8.26 23.97 -8.98
N LYS A 321 8.62 23.99 -10.28
CA LYS A 321 7.65 24.12 -11.38
C LYS A 321 6.71 22.93 -11.52
N ARG A 322 7.16 21.72 -11.15
CA ARG A 322 6.35 20.49 -11.19
C ARG A 322 5.56 20.25 -9.92
N MET A 323 5.73 21.10 -8.91
CA MET A 323 5.00 21.02 -7.65
C MET A 323 3.66 21.75 -7.78
N GLY A 324 2.59 21.15 -7.28
CA GLY A 324 1.21 21.62 -7.40
C GLY A 324 0.77 22.52 -6.25
N ARG A 325 -0.52 22.48 -5.89
CA ARG A 325 -1.11 23.32 -4.81
C ARG A 325 -0.81 22.74 -3.42
N GLU A 326 -0.40 21.49 -3.37
CA GLU A 326 -0.04 20.71 -2.19
C GLU A 326 1.38 21.00 -1.65
N TRP A 327 2.13 21.92 -2.25
CA TRP A 327 3.48 22.27 -1.80
C TRP A 327 3.57 22.64 -0.31
N LYS A 328 2.53 23.25 0.28
CA LYS A 328 2.46 23.53 1.72
C LYS A 328 2.37 22.27 2.58
N VAL A 329 1.63 21.27 2.09
CA VAL A 329 1.50 19.97 2.75
C VAL A 329 2.84 19.26 2.68
N VAL A 330 3.47 19.22 1.50
CA VAL A 330 4.81 18.65 1.27
C VAL A 330 5.87 19.32 2.14
N ALA A 331 5.82 20.65 2.30
CA ALA A 331 6.73 21.39 3.15
C ALA A 331 6.73 20.87 4.60
N ILE A 332 5.54 20.62 5.15
CA ILE A 332 5.36 20.19 6.54
C ILE A 332 5.59 18.68 6.68
N SER A 333 4.99 17.88 5.79
CA SER A 333 4.97 16.41 5.91
C SER A 333 6.26 15.74 5.45
N CYS A 334 6.98 16.34 4.50
CA CYS A 334 8.17 15.73 3.88
C CYS A 334 9.46 16.49 4.19
N LEU A 335 9.40 17.83 4.23
CA LEU A 335 10.60 18.68 4.34
C LEU A 335 10.84 19.21 5.76
N GLY A 336 9.96 18.91 6.71
CA GLY A 336 10.10 19.27 8.12
C GLY A 336 10.03 20.78 8.38
N LEU A 337 9.35 21.54 7.52
CA LEU A 337 9.07 22.96 7.72
C LEU A 337 7.89 23.14 8.68
N SER A 338 7.94 24.17 9.51
CA SER A 338 6.84 24.50 10.41
C SER A 338 5.79 25.36 9.71
N LYS A 339 4.58 25.43 10.29
CA LYS A 339 3.54 26.36 9.81
C LYS A 339 4.04 27.83 9.83
N GLN A 340 4.80 28.21 10.86
CA GLN A 340 5.38 29.55 10.99
C GLN A 340 6.37 29.86 9.86
N ASP A 341 7.18 28.88 9.44
CA ASP A 341 8.10 29.06 8.30
C ASP A 341 7.37 29.38 6.99
N LEU A 342 6.18 28.80 6.79
CA LEU A 342 5.37 29.04 5.60
C LEU A 342 4.71 30.42 5.63
N GLU A 343 4.19 30.85 6.77
CA GLU A 343 3.57 32.17 6.93
C GLU A 343 4.60 33.30 6.70
N GLU A 344 5.83 33.14 7.19
CA GLU A 344 6.93 34.09 6.93
C GLU A 344 7.30 34.17 5.45
N MET A 345 7.27 33.05 4.73
CA MET A 345 7.59 33.01 3.31
C MET A 345 6.49 33.67 2.47
N GLU A 346 5.23 33.43 2.79
CA GLU A 346 4.08 34.04 2.12
C GLU A 346 4.01 35.55 2.35
N ALA A 347 4.47 36.04 3.51
CA ALA A 347 4.57 37.46 3.77
C ALA A 347 5.67 38.17 2.96
N ALA A 348 6.68 37.41 2.48
CA ALA A 348 7.84 37.96 1.78
C ALA A 348 7.76 37.86 0.25
N GLU A 349 6.91 36.96 -0.29
CA GLU A 349 6.90 36.64 -1.72
C GLU A 349 5.47 36.39 -2.23
N GLU A 350 5.08 37.09 -3.30
CA GLU A 350 3.74 37.00 -3.89
C GLU A 350 3.64 35.92 -4.98
N SER A 351 4.77 35.53 -5.59
CA SER A 351 4.77 34.53 -6.66
C SER A 351 4.73 33.10 -6.10
N VAL A 352 3.65 32.37 -6.41
CA VAL A 352 3.45 30.97 -5.98
C VAL A 352 4.58 30.04 -6.45
N THR A 353 5.19 30.29 -7.61
CA THR A 353 6.33 29.51 -8.10
C THR A 353 7.59 29.80 -7.29
N MET A 354 7.80 31.06 -6.88
CA MET A 354 8.92 31.45 -6.02
C MET A 354 8.74 30.94 -4.59
N LEU A 355 7.51 30.89 -4.07
CA LEU A 355 7.21 30.27 -2.77
C LEU A 355 7.61 28.79 -2.74
N LYS A 356 7.31 28.04 -3.81
CA LYS A 356 7.73 26.63 -3.97
C LYS A 356 9.25 26.49 -4.05
N PHE A 357 9.92 27.39 -4.76
CA PHE A 357 11.37 27.40 -4.83
C PHE A 357 12.00 27.72 -3.47
N ASN A 358 11.53 28.78 -2.80
CA ASN A 358 12.01 29.21 -1.49
C ASN A 358 11.81 28.12 -0.43
N MET A 359 10.72 27.34 -0.52
CA MET A 359 10.50 26.16 0.34
C MET A 359 11.61 25.13 0.15
N LEU A 360 11.92 24.75 -1.10
CA LEU A 360 12.98 23.78 -1.40
C LEU A 360 14.37 24.31 -1.02
N GLU A 361 14.61 25.60 -1.22
CA GLU A 361 15.86 26.25 -0.81
C GLU A 361 16.01 26.24 0.71
N ARG A 362 14.93 26.53 1.45
CA ARG A 362 14.93 26.53 2.93
C ARG A 362 15.16 25.13 3.48
N TRP A 363 14.62 24.10 2.82
CA TRP A 363 14.99 22.71 3.10
C TRP A 363 16.48 22.45 2.84
N ARG A 364 17.03 22.85 1.68
CA ARG A 364 18.45 22.68 1.31
C ARG A 364 19.37 23.32 2.35
N ARG A 365 19.06 24.55 2.80
CA ARG A 365 19.85 25.29 3.80
C ARG A 365 19.81 24.66 5.21
N ARG A 366 18.77 23.88 5.53
CA ARG A 366 18.63 23.18 6.81
C ARG A 366 19.35 21.84 6.87
N GLN A 367 19.81 21.31 5.73
CA GLN A 367 20.49 20.02 5.70
C GLN A 367 21.96 20.14 6.14
N PRO A 368 22.51 19.13 6.86
CA PRO A 368 23.94 19.04 7.13
C PRO A 368 24.76 19.02 5.84
N LYS A 369 26.00 19.57 5.87
CA LYS A 369 26.90 19.61 4.70
C LYS A 369 27.05 18.21 4.07
N GLY A 370 26.71 18.08 2.79
CA GLY A 370 26.78 16.81 2.04
C GLY A 370 25.53 15.93 2.13
N ARG A 371 24.41 16.39 2.73
CA ARG A 371 23.09 15.74 2.72
C ARG A 371 21.99 16.58 2.07
N ALA A 372 22.38 17.51 1.21
CA ALA A 372 21.48 18.40 0.49
C ALA A 372 21.42 18.07 -1.02
N GLY A 373 21.68 16.81 -1.36
CA GLY A 373 21.73 16.33 -2.74
C GLY A 373 20.36 15.88 -3.26
N ILE A 374 20.29 15.60 -4.57
CA ILE A 374 19.09 15.08 -5.23
C ILE A 374 18.62 13.75 -4.60
N GLN A 375 19.56 12.90 -4.17
CA GLN A 375 19.24 11.62 -3.51
C GLN A 375 18.53 11.81 -2.17
N ASP A 376 18.94 12.81 -1.39
CA ASP A 376 18.33 13.12 -0.10
C ASP A 376 16.95 13.74 -0.29
N LEU A 377 16.82 14.68 -1.25
CA LEU A 377 15.53 15.27 -1.61
C LEU A 377 14.56 14.20 -2.11
N HIS A 378 15.05 13.30 -2.97
CA HIS A 378 14.27 12.18 -3.47
C HIS A 378 13.84 11.25 -2.33
N LYS A 379 14.74 10.92 -1.40
CA LYS A 379 14.39 10.10 -0.22
C LYS A 379 13.34 10.76 0.67
N CYS A 380 13.40 12.08 0.87
CA CYS A 380 12.41 12.81 1.65
C CYS A 380 11.02 12.82 0.98
N LEU A 381 10.97 12.73 -0.35
CA LEU A 381 9.75 12.92 -1.13
C LEU A 381 9.14 11.61 -1.66
N LYS A 382 9.94 10.58 -1.92
CA LYS A 382 9.53 9.35 -2.63
C LYS A 382 8.46 8.52 -1.91
N ASP A 383 8.48 8.52 -0.59
CA ASP A 383 7.60 7.66 0.23
C ASP A 383 6.34 8.41 0.72
N ASN A 384 6.04 9.59 0.18
CA ASN A 384 4.94 10.43 0.65
C ASN A 384 3.86 10.68 -0.43
N ASP A 385 2.62 10.30 -0.11
CA ASP A 385 1.43 10.38 -0.99
C ASP A 385 1.00 11.82 -1.35
N ASP A 386 1.50 12.83 -0.62
CA ASP A 386 1.22 14.24 -0.87
C ASP A 386 2.15 14.86 -1.92
N VAL A 387 3.20 14.16 -2.34
CA VAL A 387 4.11 14.65 -3.39
C VAL A 387 3.57 14.24 -4.77
N PRO A 388 3.41 15.18 -5.72
CA PRO A 388 2.99 14.83 -7.07
C PRO A 388 3.97 13.88 -7.76
N ASN A 389 3.43 12.93 -8.50
CA ASN A 389 4.22 11.99 -9.31
C ASN A 389 5.14 12.71 -10.31
N GLU A 390 4.77 13.91 -10.77
CA GLU A 390 5.59 14.74 -11.66
C GLU A 390 6.89 15.24 -10.99
N VAL A 391 6.85 15.49 -9.68
CA VAL A 391 8.00 15.89 -8.84
C VAL A 391 8.94 14.69 -8.67
N ILE A 392 8.39 13.52 -8.34
CA ILE A 392 9.17 12.27 -8.21
C ILE A 392 9.79 11.89 -9.54
N ALA A 393 9.03 11.94 -10.64
CA ALA A 393 9.54 11.68 -11.98
C ALA A 393 10.67 12.65 -12.38
N ALA A 394 10.58 13.94 -12.01
CA ALA A 394 11.67 14.89 -12.23
C ALA A 394 12.94 14.51 -11.45
N LEU A 395 12.80 14.09 -10.20
CA LEU A 395 13.92 13.70 -9.36
C LEU A 395 14.55 12.40 -9.85
N ASP A 396 13.76 11.42 -10.27
CA ASP A 396 14.22 10.18 -10.89
C ASP A 396 14.95 10.43 -12.22
N GLU A 397 14.44 11.35 -13.05
CA GLU A 397 15.11 11.79 -14.28
C GLU A 397 16.47 12.45 -13.97
N MET A 398 16.53 13.32 -12.97
CA MET A 398 17.79 13.94 -12.52
C MET A 398 18.79 12.93 -11.94
N LEU A 399 18.32 11.92 -11.20
CA LEU A 399 19.16 10.83 -10.67
C LEU A 399 19.73 9.95 -11.78
N ARG A 400 18.93 9.68 -12.83
CA ARG A 400 19.38 8.94 -14.01
C ARG A 400 20.43 9.72 -14.80
N ASN A 401 20.26 11.04 -14.93
CA ASN A 401 21.20 11.87 -15.65
C ASN A 401 22.54 12.05 -14.90
N ASN A 402 22.52 12.11 -13.57
CA ASN A 402 23.73 12.19 -12.74
C ASN A 402 24.53 10.87 -12.63
N SER A 403 23.94 9.74 -13.00
CA SER A 403 24.62 8.43 -13.02
C SER A 403 25.20 8.06 -14.39
N ALA A 404 24.94 8.88 -15.41
CA ALA A 404 25.45 8.73 -16.78
C ALA A 404 26.69 9.61 -17.07
N THR A 405 27.15 10.36 -16.07
CA THR A 405 28.38 11.17 -16.06
C THR A 405 29.33 10.62 -15.02
#